data_AF-A0A420J2B6-F1
#
_entry.id   AF-A0A420J2B6-F1
#
_cell.length_a   1.000
_cell.length_b   1.000
_cell.length_c   1.000
_cell.angle_alpha   90.00
_cell.angle_beta   90.00
_cell.angle_gamma   90.00
#
_symmetry.space_group_name_H-M   'P 1'
#
loop_
_entity.id
_entity.type
_entity.pdbx_description
1 polymer ?
#
loop_
_entity_poly.entity_id
_entity_poly.type
_entity_poly.pdbx_seq_one_letter_code
_entity_poly.pdbx_strand_id
1 'polypeptide(L)'
;MPCLLAEFVLEKTGRPKYDATSKALKTSGEDLSAPGLTDFMFDVIFVTWISLVCVMIFGNWGWLFWMTIPIFGLYKGFKLFGVTKEIFNSPVADQNTSTSGNKTQRRAGK
;
A
#
# COMPACT_ATOMS: atom_id res chain seq x y z
N MET A 1 -17.71 -9.57 3.40
CA MET A 1 -17.60 -9.76 1.95
C MET A 1 -16.38 -9.13 1.25
N PRO A 2 -15.60 -8.16 1.81
CA PRO A 2 -14.36 -7.71 1.15
C PRO A 2 -13.18 -8.70 1.33
N CYS A 3 -13.07 -9.38 2.48
CA CYS A 3 -12.04 -10.40 2.74
C CYS A 3 -12.07 -11.56 1.73
N LEU A 4 -13.25 -12.11 1.43
CA LEU A 4 -13.39 -13.24 0.50
C LEU A 4 -13.00 -12.87 -0.94
N LEU A 5 -13.24 -11.62 -1.34
CA LEU A 5 -12.83 -11.14 -2.66
C LEU A 5 -11.31 -10.99 -2.75
N ALA A 6 -10.67 -10.47 -1.70
CA ALA A 6 -9.22 -10.37 -1.63
C ALA A 6 -8.56 -11.75 -1.67
N GLU A 7 -9.08 -12.71 -0.89
CA GLU A 7 -8.59 -14.09 -0.86
C GLU A 7 -8.74 -14.77 -2.23
N PHE A 8 -9.90 -14.62 -2.88
CA PHE A 8 -10.13 -15.15 -4.22
C PHE A 8 -9.16 -14.58 -5.26
N VAL A 9 -8.92 -13.27 -5.24
CA VAL A 9 -8.00 -12.64 -6.19
C VAL A 9 -6.56 -13.09 -5.92
N LEU A 10 -6.10 -13.14 -4.66
CA LEU A 10 -4.76 -13.63 -4.31
C LEU A 10 -4.55 -15.09 -4.71
N GLU A 11 -5.55 -15.95 -4.52
CA GLU A 11 -5.45 -17.34 -4.94
C GLU A 11 -5.35 -17.46 -6.47
N LYS A 12 -6.09 -16.62 -7.20
CA LYS A 12 -6.12 -16.63 -8.67
C LYS A 12 -4.86 -16.05 -9.30
N THR A 13 -4.26 -15.03 -8.68
CA THR A 13 -3.04 -14.38 -9.18
C THR A 13 -1.79 -15.08 -8.71
N GLY A 14 -1.79 -15.66 -7.50
CA GLY A 14 -0.63 -16.32 -6.91
C GLY A 14 -0.36 -17.74 -7.40
N ARG A 15 -1.36 -18.45 -7.94
CA ARG A 15 -1.15 -19.84 -8.41
C ARG A 15 -0.51 -19.88 -9.81
N PRO A 16 0.60 -20.63 -9.99
CA PRO A 16 1.18 -20.84 -11.31
C PRO A 16 0.23 -21.62 -12.20
N LYS A 17 0.09 -21.21 -13.46
CA LYS A 17 -0.74 -21.90 -14.46
C LYS A 17 0.16 -22.61 -15.45
N TYR A 18 -0.16 -23.87 -15.71
CA TYR A 18 0.57 -24.73 -16.65
C TYR A 18 -0.28 -25.00 -17.89
N ASP A 19 0.39 -25.21 -19.01
CA ASP A 19 -0.24 -25.61 -20.25
C ASP A 19 -0.63 -27.11 -20.22
N ALA A 20 -1.85 -27.44 -20.66
CA ALA A 20 -2.43 -28.77 -20.48
C ALA A 20 -1.74 -29.85 -21.33
N THR A 21 -1.17 -29.47 -22.46
CA THR A 21 -0.57 -30.39 -23.44
C THR A 21 0.94 -30.53 -23.25
N SER A 22 1.63 -29.41 -23.05
CA SER A 22 3.10 -29.39 -22.95
C SER A 22 3.62 -29.45 -21.51
N LYS A 23 2.74 -29.29 -20.51
CA LYS A 23 3.10 -29.03 -19.10
C LYS A 23 4.09 -27.87 -18.91
N ALA A 24 4.31 -27.05 -19.93
CA ALA A 24 5.15 -25.86 -19.84
C ALA A 24 4.46 -24.82 -18.95
N LEU A 25 5.27 -24.08 -18.18
CA LEU A 25 4.79 -23.00 -17.33
C LEU A 25 4.27 -21.86 -18.20
N LYS A 26 3.00 -21.48 -18.04
CA LYS A 26 2.35 -20.39 -18.78
C LYS A 26 2.44 -19.06 -18.05
N THR A 27 2.27 -19.09 -16.73
CA THR A 27 2.53 -17.96 -15.84
C THR A 27 2.95 -18.51 -14.49
N SER A 28 3.99 -17.91 -13.90
CA SER A 28 4.48 -18.24 -12.57
C SER A 28 3.53 -17.81 -11.45
N GLY A 29 2.52 -16.99 -11.75
CA GLY A 29 1.77 -16.23 -10.75
C GLY A 29 2.45 -14.90 -10.43
N GLU A 30 1.68 -13.94 -9.92
CA GLU A 30 2.19 -12.66 -9.43
C GLU A 30 2.81 -12.79 -8.04
N ASP A 31 3.73 -11.89 -7.72
CA ASP A 31 4.40 -11.84 -6.42
C ASP A 31 3.42 -11.43 -5.31
N LEU A 32 3.19 -12.34 -4.35
CA LEU A 32 2.36 -12.07 -3.18
C LEU A 32 3.06 -11.20 -2.13
N SER A 33 4.32 -10.83 -2.33
CA SER A 33 5.01 -9.84 -1.50
C SER A 33 5.10 -8.48 -2.18
N ALA A 34 4.42 -8.28 -3.32
CA ALA A 34 4.50 -7.04 -4.08
C ALA A 34 3.95 -5.85 -3.27
N PRO A 35 4.70 -4.74 -3.15
CA PRO A 35 4.23 -3.55 -2.45
C PRO A 35 3.07 -2.91 -3.22
N GLY A 36 2.10 -2.35 -2.47
CA GLY A 36 0.94 -1.67 -3.04
C GLY A 36 -0.32 -2.51 -2.94
N LEU A 37 -0.83 -3.02 -4.07
CA LEU A 37 -2.14 -3.66 -4.14
C LEU A 37 -2.20 -4.96 -3.32
N THR A 38 -1.22 -5.83 -3.48
CA THR A 38 -1.18 -7.13 -2.78
C THR A 38 -1.09 -6.94 -1.27
N ASP A 39 -0.24 -6.02 -0.82
CA ASP A 39 -0.11 -5.66 0.59
C ASP A 39 -1.43 -5.12 1.18
N PHE A 40 -2.14 -4.26 0.42
CA PHE A 40 -3.47 -3.79 0.80
C PHE A 40 -4.51 -4.93 0.89
N MET A 41 -4.45 -5.91 -0.01
CA MET A 41 -5.35 -7.07 0.03
C MET A 41 -5.11 -7.92 1.29
N PHE A 42 -3.85 -8.09 1.71
CA PHE A 42 -3.53 -8.73 2.99
C PHE A 42 -4.01 -7.93 4.19
N ASP A 43 -3.88 -6.59 4.18
CA ASP A 43 -4.42 -5.73 5.24
C ASP A 43 -5.94 -5.92 5.41
N VAL A 44 -6.69 -5.96 4.31
CA VAL A 44 -8.15 -6.21 4.33
C VAL A 44 -8.50 -7.56 4.95
N ILE A 45 -7.74 -8.62 4.62
CA ILE A 45 -7.94 -9.96 5.19
C ILE A 45 -7.65 -9.94 6.69
N PHE A 46 -6.47 -9.47 7.09
CA PHE A 46 -6.06 -9.47 8.50
C PHE A 46 -6.95 -8.61 9.38
N VAL A 47 -7.30 -7.39 8.97
CA VAL A 47 -8.20 -6.50 9.72
C VAL A 47 -9.57 -7.14 9.92
N THR A 48 -10.10 -7.82 8.90
CA THR A 48 -11.39 -8.50 9.00
C THR A 48 -11.34 -9.64 10.01
N TRP A 49 -10.30 -10.49 9.95
CA TRP A 49 -10.13 -11.62 10.87
C TRP A 49 -9.89 -11.15 12.31
N ILE A 50 -9.02 -10.16 12.52
CA ILE A 50 -8.77 -9.59 13.85
C ILE A 50 -10.05 -8.96 14.41
N SER A 51 -10.81 -8.22 13.59
CA SER A 51 -12.10 -7.66 14.01
C SER A 51 -13.08 -8.77 14.44
N LEU A 52 -13.14 -9.88 13.72
CA LEU A 52 -14.00 -11.00 14.07
C LEU A 52 -13.57 -11.66 15.40
N VAL A 53 -12.26 -11.89 15.57
CA VAL A 53 -11.68 -12.43 16.80
C VAL A 53 -11.92 -11.48 17.99
N CYS A 54 -11.74 -10.17 17.80
CA CYS A 54 -12.03 -9.16 18.82
C CYS A 54 -13.51 -9.17 19.23
N VAL A 55 -14.44 -9.27 18.29
CA VAL A 55 -15.88 -9.37 18.61
C VAL A 55 -16.21 -10.70 19.29
N MET A 56 -15.53 -11.79 18.93
CA MET A 56 -15.72 -13.10 19.56
C MET A 56 -15.26 -13.12 21.03
N ILE A 57 -14.16 -12.43 21.35
CA ILE A 57 -13.60 -12.38 22.72
C ILE A 57 -14.28 -11.30 23.57
N PHE A 58 -14.50 -10.10 23.03
CA PHE A 58 -14.95 -8.92 23.76
C PHE A 58 -16.43 -8.57 23.53
N GLY A 59 -17.14 -9.36 22.71
CA GLY A 59 -18.54 -9.09 22.35
C GLY A 59 -18.69 -7.76 21.60
N ASN A 60 -19.70 -6.98 21.99
CA ASN A 60 -20.00 -5.70 21.34
C ASN A 60 -18.88 -4.65 21.47
N TRP A 61 -17.99 -4.79 22.46
CA TRP A 61 -16.83 -3.92 22.62
C TRP A 61 -15.76 -4.15 21.53
N GLY A 62 -15.76 -5.31 20.88
CA GLY A 62 -14.85 -5.62 19.77
C GLY A 62 -14.99 -4.66 18.59
N TRP A 63 -16.16 -4.06 18.40
CA TRP A 63 -16.38 -3.04 17.36
C TRP A 63 -15.60 -1.75 17.59
N LEU A 64 -15.16 -1.44 18.82
CA LEU A 64 -14.29 -0.28 19.06
C LEU A 64 -12.93 -0.43 18.39
N PHE A 65 -12.49 -1.65 18.06
CA PHE A 65 -11.26 -1.86 17.29
C PHE A 65 -11.29 -1.13 15.95
N TRP A 66 -12.47 -0.99 15.32
CA TRP A 66 -12.64 -0.22 14.10
C TRP A 66 -12.29 1.26 14.24
N MET A 67 -12.36 1.83 15.45
CA MET A 67 -11.95 3.22 15.69
C MET A 67 -10.43 3.43 15.58
N THR A 68 -9.63 2.36 15.66
CA THR A 68 -8.17 2.44 15.48
C THR A 68 -7.81 3.01 14.11
N ILE A 69 -8.54 2.62 13.06
CA ILE A 69 -8.31 3.06 11.67
C ILE A 69 -8.50 4.57 11.50
N PRO A 70 -9.66 5.18 11.84
CA PRO A 70 -9.84 6.62 11.75
C PRO A 70 -8.93 7.40 12.71
N ILE A 71 -8.61 6.88 13.89
CA ILE A 71 -7.65 7.51 14.82
C ILE A 71 -6.26 7.60 14.17
N PHE A 72 -5.78 6.52 13.57
CA PHE A 72 -4.50 6.50 12.86
C PHE A 72 -4.53 7.41 11.63
N GLY A 73 -5.65 7.42 10.88
CA GLY A 73 -5.88 8.33 9.77
C GLY A 73 -5.82 9.79 10.19
N LEU A 74 -6.45 10.15 11.31
CA LEU A 74 -6.35 11.49 11.91
C LEU A 74 -4.91 11.82 12.27
N TYR A 75 -4.19 10.93 12.96
CA TYR A 75 -2.79 11.17 13.36
C TYR A 75 -1.88 11.45 12.16
N LYS A 76 -2.00 10.68 11.07
CA LYS A 76 -1.27 10.90 9.82
C LYS A 76 -1.73 12.16 9.09
N GLY A 77 -3.05 12.38 9.03
CA GLY A 77 -3.67 13.55 8.41
C GLY A 77 -3.22 14.85 9.07
N PHE A 78 -3.18 14.93 10.40
CA PHE A 78 -2.72 16.11 11.12
C PHE A 78 -1.27 16.49 10.79
N LYS A 79 -0.37 15.50 10.60
CA LYS A 79 1.00 15.76 10.14
C LYS A 79 1.03 16.36 8.73
N LEU A 80 0.19 15.84 7.83
CA LEU A 80 0.04 16.38 6.48
C LEU A 80 -0.54 17.79 6.48
N PHE A 81 -1.60 18.06 7.25
CA PHE A 81 -2.19 19.40 7.36
C PHE A 81 -1.21 20.44 7.90
N GLY A 82 -0.24 20.06 8.75
CA GLY A 82 0.84 20.96 9.16
C GLY A 82 1.75 21.35 8.00
N VAL A 83 2.22 20.37 7.23
CA VAL A 83 3.08 20.60 6.05
C VAL A 83 2.35 21.35 4.94
N THR A 84 1.08 21.04 4.69
CA THR A 84 0.26 21.76 3.69
C THR A 84 0.03 23.21 4.08
N LYS A 85 -0.12 23.52 5.38
CA LYS A 85 -0.23 24.92 5.84
C LYS A 85 1.07 25.69 5.66
N GLU A 86 2.23 25.07 5.85
CA GLU A 86 3.51 25.70 5.56
C GLU A 86 3.72 25.92 4.06
N ILE A 87 3.42 24.93 3.20
CA ILE A 87 3.53 25.06 1.75
C ILE A 87 2.51 26.06 1.18
N PHE A 88 1.30 26.11 1.73
CA PHE A 88 0.24 27.02 1.29
C PHE A 88 0.44 28.46 1.80
N ASN A 89 1.11 28.65 2.94
CA ASN A 89 1.44 29.97 3.49
C ASN A 89 2.86 30.44 3.11
N SER A 90 3.69 29.57 2.54
CA SER A 90 4.86 29.99 1.78
C SER A 90 4.38 30.64 0.48
N PRO A 91 4.80 31.88 0.14
CA PRO A 91 4.61 32.37 -1.20
C PRO A 91 5.23 31.35 -2.15
N VAL A 92 4.51 31.00 -3.22
CA VAL A 92 5.02 30.15 -4.30
C VAL A 92 6.28 30.81 -4.85
N ALA A 93 7.43 30.48 -4.27
CA ALA A 93 8.71 30.71 -4.87
C ALA A 93 8.83 29.62 -5.92
N ASP A 94 8.65 30.04 -7.18
CA ASP A 94 8.95 29.32 -8.41
C ASP A 94 9.96 28.19 -8.19
N GLN A 95 9.45 26.97 -7.99
CA GLN A 95 10.26 25.76 -8.13
C GLN A 95 10.27 25.39 -9.61
N ASN A 96 10.90 26.26 -10.40
CA ASN A 96 11.54 25.81 -11.62
C ASN A 96 12.66 24.87 -11.18
N THR A 97 12.31 23.59 -11.00
CA THR A 97 13.23 22.47 -10.82
C THR A 97 13.98 22.23 -12.14
N SER A 98 14.72 23.25 -12.55
CA SER A 98 15.83 23.11 -13.47
C SER A 98 17.00 22.60 -12.64
N THR A 99 17.35 21.34 -12.86
CA THR A 99 18.73 20.84 -13.09
C THR A 99 18.66 19.31 -13.13
N SER A 100 18.04 18.75 -14.16
CA SER A 100 18.82 18.04 -15.18
C SER A 100 20.14 18.75 -15.48
N GLY A 101 21.23 18.29 -14.86
CA GLY A 101 22.55 18.92 -14.93
C GLY A 101 23.69 17.93 -14.90
N ASN A 102 23.58 16.85 -15.68
CA ASN A 102 24.72 16.05 -16.09
C ASN A 102 25.65 16.92 -16.95
N LYS A 103 26.60 17.67 -16.34
CA LYS A 103 27.59 18.49 -17.07
C LYS A 103 28.78 19.04 -16.27
N THR A 104 29.24 18.39 -15.18
CA THR A 104 30.51 18.83 -14.52
C THR A 104 31.52 17.71 -14.21
N GLN A 105 31.25 16.45 -14.55
CA GLN A 105 32.28 15.39 -14.46
C GLN A 105 33.13 15.23 -15.72
N ARG A 106 32.93 16.07 -16.74
CA ARG A 106 33.75 16.16 -17.95
C ARG A 106 34.49 17.49 -17.99
N ARG A 107 35.47 17.74 -17.11
CA ARG A 107 36.52 18.79 -17.22
C ARG A 107 37.31 18.90 -15.92
N ALA A 108 38.18 17.92 -15.66
CA ALA A 108 39.37 18.13 -14.84
C ALA A 108 40.33 16.97 -15.11
N GLY A 109 40.96 17.01 -16.29
CA GLY A 109 42.24 16.35 -16.47
C GLY A 109 43.34 17.34 -16.10
N LYS A 110 44.31 16.90 -15.30
CA LYS A 110 45.74 16.97 -15.63
C LYS A 110 46.52 16.06 -14.69
#